data_AF-A0A1G5RVV3-F1
#
_entry.id   AF-A0A1G5RVV3-F1
#
_cell.length_a   1.000
_cell.length_b   1.000
_cell.length_c   1.000
_cell.angle_alpha   90.00
_cell.angle_beta   90.00
_cell.angle_gamma   90.00
#
_symmetry.space_group_name_H-M   'P 1'
#
loop_
_entity.id
_entity.type
_entity.pdbx_description
1 polymer ?
#
loop_
_entity_poly.entity_id
_entity_poly.type
_entity_poly.pdbx_seq_one_letter_code
_entity_poly.pdbx_strand_id
1 'polypeptide(L)'
;MKILFIGNSHTYMNDMPELARRMIEDATGEACEVYMLAYSGRSLRWHMEEEYFSERFNILHGKYDYCVIQEQAHPMPAEEDTIKYATKIVELCKRVGTVPVIFETWAEKAKPENQIEMNRRYRSLATKLDARLAPVGELWSEVLNSSDVDLYFRDGEHASAIGDFLIAIVLTKVIAGKLPKESFKTAFDFTVPEQFQPVKENVQDEVVELEAAVISLIREKVGKGL
;
A
#
# COMPACT_ATOMS: atom_id res chain seq x y z
N MET A 1 -6.12 -14.91 8.29
CA MET A 1 -4.85 -14.16 8.21
C MET A 1 -4.99 -12.79 8.84
N LYS A 2 -3.96 -12.24 9.50
CA LYS A 2 -3.94 -10.89 10.10
C LYS A 2 -2.81 -10.05 9.52
N ILE A 3 -3.13 -8.82 9.12
CA ILE A 3 -2.18 -7.92 8.46
C ILE A 3 -2.17 -6.57 9.16
N LEU A 4 -0.99 -6.12 9.59
CA LEU A 4 -0.79 -4.76 10.10
C LEU A 4 -0.25 -3.87 8.99
N PHE A 5 -0.80 -2.68 8.85
CA PHE A 5 -0.30 -1.61 8.00
C PHE A 5 0.29 -0.49 8.86
N ILE A 6 1.52 -0.09 8.58
CA ILE A 6 2.19 1.07 9.21
C ILE A 6 2.50 2.07 8.10
N GLY A 7 2.03 3.31 8.23
CA GLY A 7 2.24 4.32 7.19
C GLY A 7 1.49 5.64 7.41
N ASN A 8 0.99 6.23 6.33
CA ASN A 8 0.32 7.53 6.35
C ASN A 8 -0.85 7.58 5.36
N SER A 9 -1.15 8.75 4.80
CA SER A 9 -2.24 8.94 3.84
C SER A 9 -2.11 8.09 2.58
N HIS A 10 -0.90 7.72 2.17
CA HIS A 10 -0.67 6.80 1.05
C HIS A 10 -1.00 5.34 1.42
N THR A 11 -1.25 5.08 2.71
CA THR A 11 -1.77 3.81 3.20
C THR A 11 -3.26 3.87 3.45
N TYR A 12 -3.82 4.88 4.13
CA TYR A 12 -5.23 4.83 4.56
C TYR A 12 -6.22 5.49 3.60
N MET A 13 -5.79 6.25 2.58
CA MET A 13 -6.75 6.78 1.60
C MET A 13 -7.45 5.63 0.88
N ASN A 14 -8.68 5.89 0.46
CA ASN A 14 -9.62 4.94 -0.12
C ASN A 14 -9.82 3.69 0.71
N ASP A 15 -9.71 3.78 2.04
CA ASP A 15 -9.74 2.62 2.94
C ASP A 15 -8.91 1.46 2.36
N MET A 16 -7.76 1.77 1.75
CA MET A 16 -6.99 0.82 0.96
C MET A 16 -6.70 -0.50 1.71
N PRO A 17 -6.41 -0.52 3.04
CA PRO A 17 -6.26 -1.76 3.78
C PRO A 17 -7.52 -2.65 3.74
N GLU A 18 -8.72 -2.07 3.81
CA GLU A 18 -9.99 -2.79 3.65
C GLU A 18 -10.17 -3.30 2.22
N LEU A 19 -9.77 -2.53 1.21
CA LEU A 19 -9.81 -2.98 -0.18
C LEU A 19 -8.87 -4.19 -0.40
N ALA A 20 -7.65 -4.11 0.13
CA ALA A 20 -6.69 -5.21 0.12
C ALA A 20 -7.24 -6.44 0.88
N ARG A 21 -7.90 -6.24 2.03
CA ARG A 21 -8.59 -7.32 2.77
C ARG A 21 -9.60 -8.04 1.88
N ARG A 22 -10.52 -7.30 1.23
CA ARG A 22 -11.54 -7.86 0.34
C ARG A 22 -10.96 -8.63 -0.84
N MET A 23 -9.91 -8.09 -1.47
CA MET A 23 -9.24 -8.77 -2.59
C MET A 23 -8.53 -10.05 -2.15
N ILE A 24 -7.88 -10.04 -0.98
CA ILE A 24 -7.24 -11.22 -0.41
C ILE A 24 -8.27 -12.31 -0.09
N GLU A 25 -9.40 -11.97 0.52
CA GLU A 25 -10.46 -12.94 0.81
C GLU A 25 -11.04 -13.54 -0.48
N ASP A 26 -11.26 -12.72 -1.52
CA ASP A 26 -11.74 -13.22 -2.81
C ASP A 26 -10.71 -14.12 -3.52
N ALA A 27 -9.42 -13.80 -3.41
CA ALA A 27 -8.32 -14.57 -4.00
C ALA A 27 -8.05 -15.92 -3.30
N THR A 28 -8.26 -15.97 -1.97
CA THR A 28 -7.88 -17.12 -1.13
C THR A 28 -9.08 -17.97 -0.71
N GLY A 29 -10.25 -17.37 -0.56
CA GLY A 29 -11.42 -17.99 0.10
C GLY A 29 -11.30 -18.05 1.62
N GLU A 30 -10.27 -17.43 2.21
CA GLU A 30 -9.99 -17.46 3.65
C GLU A 30 -10.25 -16.09 4.28
N ALA A 31 -10.67 -16.07 5.54
CA ALA A 31 -10.90 -14.84 6.28
C ALA A 31 -9.60 -14.04 6.50
N CYS A 32 -9.68 -12.73 6.31
CA CYS A 32 -8.59 -11.79 6.49
C CYS A 32 -9.00 -10.66 7.44
N GLU A 33 -8.12 -10.28 8.37
CA GLU A 33 -8.28 -9.11 9.23
C GLU A 33 -7.14 -8.13 8.94
N VAL A 34 -7.47 -6.85 8.83
CA VAL A 34 -6.50 -5.77 8.62
C VAL A 34 -6.56 -4.78 9.77
N TYR A 35 -5.39 -4.25 10.11
CA TYR A 35 -5.17 -3.29 11.18
C TYR A 35 -4.27 -2.20 10.62
N MET A 36 -4.44 -0.96 11.07
CA MET A 36 -3.58 0.13 10.64
C MET A 36 -3.11 0.98 11.81
N LEU A 37 -1.84 1.35 11.75
CA LEU A 37 -1.22 2.45 12.48
C LEU A 37 -0.73 3.43 11.41
N ALA A 38 -1.64 4.24 10.90
CA ALA A 38 -1.36 5.16 9.81
C ALA A 38 -1.80 6.58 10.14
N TYR A 39 -0.90 7.55 9.97
CA TYR A 39 -1.11 8.93 10.41
C TYR A 39 -0.72 9.91 9.31
N SER A 40 -1.57 10.90 9.04
CA SER A 40 -1.38 11.84 7.92
C SER A 40 0.01 12.48 7.92
N GLY A 41 0.71 12.40 6.79
CA GLY A 41 2.03 12.99 6.56
C GLY A 41 3.17 12.46 7.44
N ARG A 42 3.00 11.35 8.16
CA ARG A 42 4.02 10.83 9.08
C ARG A 42 5.01 9.89 8.39
N SER A 43 6.27 9.99 8.78
CA SER A 43 7.38 9.14 8.34
C SER A 43 7.63 7.99 9.31
N LEU A 44 8.40 6.97 8.90
CA LEU A 44 8.80 5.87 9.78
C LEU A 44 9.62 6.36 10.99
N ARG A 45 10.35 7.47 10.82
CA ARG A 45 11.00 8.16 11.94
C ARG A 45 10.00 8.56 13.01
N TRP A 46 8.94 9.24 12.61
CA TRP A 46 7.90 9.70 13.54
C TRP A 46 7.25 8.51 14.26
N HIS A 47 6.91 7.45 13.54
CA HIS A 47 6.38 6.21 14.14
C HIS A 47 7.32 5.67 15.23
N MET A 48 8.62 5.62 14.97
CA MET A 48 9.58 4.99 15.88
C MET A 48 10.17 5.94 16.95
N GLU A 49 9.82 7.22 16.93
CA GLU A 49 10.25 8.22 17.92
C GLU A 49 9.07 8.74 18.76
N GLU A 50 7.94 9.07 18.13
CA GLU A 50 6.81 9.72 18.79
C GLU A 50 5.72 8.72 19.22
N GLU A 51 5.43 7.71 18.39
CA GLU A 51 4.38 6.72 18.70
C GLU A 51 4.92 5.38 19.21
N TYR A 52 6.25 5.18 19.23
CA TYR A 52 6.95 3.90 19.38
C TYR A 52 6.28 2.81 20.24
N PHE A 53 5.67 3.17 21.38
CA PHE A 53 4.98 2.21 22.23
C PHE A 53 3.76 1.57 21.54
N SER A 54 3.00 2.33 20.76
CA SER A 54 1.87 1.87 19.94
C SER A 54 2.34 0.87 18.89
N GLU A 55 3.36 1.20 18.09
CA GLU A 55 3.91 0.31 17.05
C GLU A 55 4.50 -0.95 17.70
N ARG A 56 5.36 -0.77 18.70
CA ARG A 56 6.01 -1.89 19.38
C ARG A 56 4.99 -2.83 19.99
N PHE A 57 3.97 -2.30 20.68
CA PHE A 57 2.95 -3.14 21.33
C PHE A 57 2.15 -3.93 20.29
N ASN A 58 1.66 -3.27 19.24
CA ASN A 58 0.91 -3.92 18.17
C ASN A 58 1.77 -5.00 17.49
N ILE A 59 3.00 -4.69 17.06
CA ILE A 59 3.85 -5.67 16.39
C ILE A 59 4.11 -6.88 17.30
N LEU A 60 4.47 -6.68 18.57
CA LEU A 60 4.87 -7.78 19.45
C LEU A 60 3.70 -8.66 19.94
N HIS A 61 2.48 -8.12 19.99
CA HIS A 61 1.34 -8.79 20.62
C HIS A 61 0.14 -9.01 19.71
N GLY A 62 0.08 -8.35 18.55
CA GLY A 62 -1.02 -8.43 17.59
C GLY A 62 -1.08 -9.74 16.82
N LYS A 63 0.00 -10.54 16.83
CA LYS A 63 0.11 -11.84 16.15
C LYS A 63 -0.23 -11.75 14.66
N TYR A 64 0.35 -10.75 14.00
CA TYR A 64 0.17 -10.55 12.58
C TYR A 64 0.97 -11.57 11.77
N ASP A 65 0.38 -12.05 10.68
CA ASP A 65 1.08 -12.85 9.68
C ASP A 65 1.99 -11.95 8.84
N TYR A 66 1.51 -10.74 8.51
CA TYR A 66 2.21 -9.76 7.70
C TYR A 66 2.19 -8.36 8.32
N CYS A 67 3.27 -7.61 8.13
CA CYS A 67 3.35 -6.18 8.45
C CYS A 67 3.76 -5.41 7.20
N VAL A 68 2.82 -4.65 6.62
CA VAL A 68 3.05 -3.73 5.50
C VAL A 68 3.60 -2.42 6.04
N ILE A 69 4.75 -1.99 5.52
CA ILE A 69 5.53 -0.85 6.03
C ILE A 69 5.69 0.15 4.89
N GLN A 70 5.10 1.33 5.05
CA GLN A 70 5.11 2.41 4.06
C GLN A 70 5.80 3.65 4.62
N GLU A 71 6.81 4.15 3.92
CA GLU A 71 7.52 5.39 4.25
C GLU A 71 6.88 6.59 3.56
N GLN A 72 7.05 7.79 4.12
CA GLN A 72 6.68 9.05 3.47
C GLN A 72 7.27 9.18 2.05
N ALA A 73 6.41 9.50 1.07
CA ALA A 73 6.79 9.56 -0.34
C ALA A 73 7.27 10.96 -0.78
N HIS A 74 6.48 12.01 -0.47
CA HIS A 74 6.67 13.36 -1.00
C HIS A 74 6.72 14.39 0.15
N PRO A 75 7.90 14.96 0.47
CA PRO A 75 9.22 14.54 -0.01
C PRO A 75 9.67 13.22 0.63
N MET A 76 10.52 12.47 -0.07
CA MET A 76 11.18 11.31 0.52
C MET A 76 12.11 11.75 1.66
N PRO A 77 12.09 11.07 2.81
CA PRO A 77 13.11 11.24 3.84
C PRO A 77 14.52 10.92 3.33
N ALA A 78 15.51 11.28 4.13
CA ALA A 78 16.89 10.84 3.89
C ALA A 78 16.95 9.30 3.90
N GLU A 79 17.64 8.72 2.92
CA GLU A 79 17.70 7.25 2.75
C GLU A 79 18.22 6.55 4.01
N GLU A 80 19.18 7.17 4.71
CA GLU A 80 19.72 6.65 5.97
C GLU A 80 18.68 6.61 7.10
N ASP A 81 17.78 7.60 7.17
CA ASP A 81 16.70 7.64 8.15
C ASP A 81 15.69 6.53 7.82
N THR A 82 15.26 6.39 6.56
CA THR A 82 14.36 5.31 6.15
C THR A 82 14.96 3.94 6.45
N ILE A 83 16.24 3.71 6.13
CA ILE A 83 16.94 2.46 6.47
C ILE A 83 16.91 2.22 7.98
N LYS A 84 17.28 3.23 8.78
CA LYS A 84 17.36 3.11 10.25
C LYS A 84 16.01 2.74 10.85
N TYR A 85 14.94 3.43 10.49
CA TYR A 85 13.63 3.25 11.13
C TYR A 85 12.87 2.04 10.59
N ALA A 86 12.97 1.73 9.30
CA ALA A 86 12.47 0.48 8.75
C ALA A 86 13.18 -0.73 9.38
N THR A 87 14.50 -0.66 9.63
CA THR A 87 15.24 -1.72 10.33
C THR A 87 14.62 -2.02 11.70
N LYS A 88 14.32 -0.99 12.50
CA LYS A 88 13.72 -1.18 13.83
C LYS A 88 12.37 -1.91 13.76
N ILE A 89 11.52 -1.56 12.80
CA ILE A 89 10.21 -2.19 12.61
C ILE A 89 10.38 -3.64 12.13
N VAL A 90 11.25 -3.88 11.14
CA VAL A 90 11.52 -5.22 10.61
C VAL A 90 12.09 -6.14 11.67
N GLU A 91 13.02 -5.66 12.51
CA GLU A 91 13.56 -6.45 13.63
C GLU A 91 12.47 -6.84 14.64
N LEU A 92 11.53 -5.95 14.94
CA LEU A 92 10.38 -6.28 15.80
C LEU A 92 9.50 -7.36 15.14
N CYS A 93 9.22 -7.25 13.84
CA CYS A 93 8.44 -8.25 13.11
C CYS A 93 9.11 -9.63 13.15
N LYS A 94 10.42 -9.69 12.83
CA LYS A 94 11.19 -10.94 12.82
C LYS A 94 11.25 -11.62 14.20
N ARG A 95 11.26 -10.85 15.29
CA ARG A 95 11.25 -11.41 16.66
C ARG A 95 10.01 -12.23 16.99
N VAL A 96 8.88 -11.94 16.34
CA VAL A 96 7.59 -12.61 16.60
C VAL A 96 7.08 -13.42 15.41
N GLY A 97 7.91 -13.56 14.36
CA GLY A 97 7.57 -14.35 13.18
C GLY A 97 6.61 -13.66 12.20
N THR A 98 6.35 -12.35 12.35
CA THR A 98 5.59 -11.57 11.38
C THR A 98 6.45 -11.29 10.14
N VAL A 99 5.91 -11.51 8.94
CA VAL A 99 6.61 -11.29 7.68
C VAL A 99 6.54 -9.80 7.30
N PRO A 100 7.67 -9.07 7.26
CA PRO A 100 7.66 -7.67 6.82
C PRO A 100 7.49 -7.56 5.30
N VAL A 101 6.66 -6.61 4.88
CA VAL A 101 6.41 -6.24 3.49
C VAL A 101 6.70 -4.75 3.34
N ILE A 102 7.73 -4.39 2.59
CA ILE A 102 8.05 -3.01 2.25
C ILE A 102 7.12 -2.57 1.13
N PHE A 103 6.28 -1.59 1.40
CA PHE A 103 5.39 -0.96 0.43
C PHE A 103 6.16 0.18 -0.27
N GLU A 104 6.62 -0.09 -1.49
CA GLU A 104 7.24 0.90 -2.35
C GLU A 104 6.20 1.87 -2.90
N THR A 105 6.27 3.13 -2.48
CA THR A 105 5.38 4.20 -2.96
C THR A 105 5.74 4.65 -4.38
N TRP A 106 4.91 5.55 -4.94
CA TRP A 106 5.07 6.10 -6.28
C TRP A 106 5.61 7.54 -6.25
N ALA A 107 6.06 8.05 -7.40
CA ALA A 107 6.46 9.43 -7.61
C ALA A 107 5.25 10.38 -7.78
N GLU A 108 5.38 11.63 -7.35
CA GLU A 108 4.36 12.65 -7.61
C GLU A 108 4.19 12.88 -9.13
N LYS A 109 2.96 13.12 -9.59
CA LYS A 109 2.63 13.31 -11.03
C LYS A 109 3.45 14.41 -11.70
N ALA A 110 3.86 15.41 -10.93
CA ALA A 110 4.68 16.53 -11.40
C ALA A 110 6.16 16.17 -11.64
N LYS A 111 6.65 15.08 -11.04
CA LYS A 111 8.06 14.64 -11.14
C LYS A 111 8.17 13.12 -11.31
N PRO A 112 7.59 12.54 -12.37
CA PRO A 112 7.61 11.08 -12.60
C PRO A 112 9.03 10.50 -12.68
N GLU A 113 10.03 11.31 -13.05
CA GLU A 113 11.44 10.93 -13.07
C GLU A 113 12.00 10.49 -11.70
N ASN A 114 11.39 10.95 -10.60
CA ASN A 114 11.80 10.57 -9.25
C ASN A 114 11.60 9.07 -8.98
N GLN A 115 10.72 8.40 -9.72
CA GLN A 115 10.43 6.98 -9.49
C GLN A 115 11.69 6.12 -9.63
N ILE A 116 12.62 6.46 -10.53
CA ILE A 116 13.85 5.69 -10.74
C ILE A 116 14.66 5.57 -9.44
N GLU A 117 14.79 6.68 -8.71
CA GLU A 117 15.49 6.70 -7.43
C GLU A 117 14.69 6.02 -6.32
N MET A 118 13.36 6.16 -6.33
CA MET A 118 12.47 5.45 -5.39
C MET A 118 12.64 3.93 -5.53
N ASN A 119 12.57 3.39 -6.75
CA ASN A 119 12.74 1.96 -7.03
C ASN A 119 14.07 1.44 -6.50
N ARG A 120 15.17 2.21 -6.73
CA ARG A 120 16.50 1.85 -6.23
C ARG A 120 16.51 1.76 -4.70
N ARG A 121 15.97 2.76 -4.01
CA ARG A 121 15.95 2.82 -2.53
C ARG A 121 15.13 1.68 -1.94
N TYR A 122 13.92 1.46 -2.43
CA TYR A 122 13.04 0.42 -1.91
C TYR A 122 13.55 -1.00 -2.17
N ARG A 123 14.08 -1.29 -3.37
CA ARG A 123 14.73 -2.59 -3.66
C ARG A 123 15.96 -2.84 -2.78
N SER A 124 16.79 -1.82 -2.62
CA SER A 124 17.96 -1.87 -1.73
C SER A 124 17.54 -2.15 -0.28
N LEU A 125 16.52 -1.44 0.20
CA LEU A 125 15.97 -1.60 1.54
C LEU A 125 15.41 -3.01 1.78
N ALA A 126 14.52 -3.48 0.90
CA ALA A 126 13.91 -4.81 1.01
C ALA A 126 14.96 -5.92 0.99
N THR A 127 15.95 -5.82 0.10
CA THR A 127 17.07 -6.76 0.03
C THR A 127 17.91 -6.75 1.30
N LYS A 128 18.30 -5.56 1.78
CA LYS A 128 19.14 -5.39 2.98
C LYS A 128 18.46 -5.92 4.24
N LEU A 129 17.15 -5.71 4.34
CA LEU A 129 16.36 -6.12 5.51
C LEU A 129 15.81 -7.53 5.40
N ASP A 130 16.01 -8.22 4.26
CA ASP A 130 15.41 -9.52 3.98
C ASP A 130 13.89 -9.47 4.28
N ALA A 131 13.23 -8.55 3.58
CA ALA A 131 11.80 -8.30 3.64
C ALA A 131 11.18 -8.45 2.24
N ARG A 132 9.90 -8.79 2.17
CA ARG A 132 9.20 -8.80 0.88
C ARG A 132 9.07 -7.38 0.36
N LEU A 133 9.16 -7.21 -0.96
CA LEU A 133 8.89 -5.94 -1.62
C LEU A 133 7.51 -6.02 -2.27
N ALA A 134 6.69 -5.00 -2.05
CA ALA A 134 5.51 -4.70 -2.86
C ALA A 134 5.85 -3.53 -3.80
N PRO A 135 6.25 -3.79 -5.06
CA PRO A 135 6.78 -2.81 -5.99
C PRO A 135 5.66 -2.00 -6.66
N VAL A 136 4.83 -1.33 -5.85
CA VAL A 136 3.69 -0.56 -6.35
C VAL A 136 4.18 0.56 -7.28
N GLY A 137 5.18 1.34 -6.88
CA GLY A 137 5.73 2.43 -7.70
C GLY A 137 6.23 2.01 -9.09
N GLU A 138 6.78 0.80 -9.20
CA GLU A 138 7.21 0.23 -10.49
C GLU A 138 6.01 -0.05 -11.40
N LEU A 139 5.02 -0.77 -10.88
CA LEU A 139 3.81 -1.14 -11.62
C LEU A 139 2.93 0.08 -11.92
N TRP A 140 2.92 1.06 -11.03
CA TRP A 140 2.29 2.36 -11.22
C TRP A 140 2.86 3.06 -12.45
N SER A 141 4.18 3.16 -12.55
CA SER A 141 4.84 3.73 -13.71
C SER A 141 4.60 2.91 -14.98
N GLU A 142 4.54 1.59 -14.90
CA GLU A 142 4.25 0.75 -16.06
C GLU A 142 2.84 0.98 -16.61
N VAL A 143 1.83 1.11 -15.75
CA VAL A 143 0.45 1.40 -16.15
C VAL A 143 0.35 2.78 -16.79
N LEU A 144 0.93 3.81 -16.18
CA LEU A 144 0.94 5.17 -16.74
C LEU A 144 1.66 5.27 -18.08
N ASN A 145 2.75 4.53 -18.28
CA ASN A 145 3.51 4.56 -19.53
C ASN A 145 2.85 3.78 -20.67
N SER A 146 1.85 2.94 -20.36
CA SER A 146 1.20 2.06 -21.34
C SER A 146 -0.29 2.38 -21.57
N SER A 147 -0.82 3.41 -20.91
CA SER A 147 -2.23 3.80 -21.02
C SER A 147 -2.47 5.24 -20.57
N ASP A 148 -3.65 5.77 -20.88
CA ASP A 148 -4.12 7.09 -20.42
C ASP A 148 -4.86 7.01 -19.06
N VAL A 149 -4.71 5.92 -18.31
CA VAL A 149 -5.36 5.73 -17.01
C VAL A 149 -4.77 6.71 -15.99
N ASP A 150 -5.63 7.45 -15.29
CA ASP A 150 -5.19 8.34 -14.21
C ASP A 150 -5.24 7.64 -12.85
N LEU A 151 -4.06 7.26 -12.36
CA LEU A 151 -3.90 6.63 -11.04
C LEU A 151 -3.88 7.65 -9.90
N TYR A 152 -3.71 8.94 -10.21
CA TYR A 152 -3.59 9.99 -9.22
C TYR A 152 -4.93 10.58 -8.83
N PHE A 153 -5.04 10.95 -7.57
CA PHE A 153 -6.03 11.90 -7.11
C PHE A 153 -5.75 13.30 -7.70
N ARG A 154 -6.71 14.22 -7.56
CA ARG A 154 -6.66 15.57 -8.16
C ARG A 154 -5.45 16.43 -7.71
N ASP A 155 -4.80 16.06 -6.60
CA ASP A 155 -3.58 16.73 -6.13
C ASP A 155 -2.31 16.25 -6.83
N GLY A 156 -2.38 15.16 -7.59
CA GLY A 156 -1.21 14.58 -8.28
C GLY A 156 -0.24 13.85 -7.35
N GLU A 157 -0.60 13.62 -6.09
CA GLU A 157 0.25 12.94 -5.10
C GLU A 157 -0.43 11.68 -4.56
N HIS A 158 -1.69 11.78 -4.13
CA HIS A 158 -2.41 10.63 -3.56
C HIS A 158 -2.99 9.72 -4.65
N ALA A 159 -3.40 8.51 -4.26
CA ALA A 159 -4.05 7.57 -5.15
C ALA A 159 -5.52 7.94 -5.42
N SER A 160 -5.94 7.81 -6.68
CA SER A 160 -7.36 7.71 -7.04
C SER A 160 -7.92 6.35 -6.64
N ALA A 161 -9.23 6.14 -6.78
CA ALA A 161 -9.84 4.82 -6.62
C ALA A 161 -9.20 3.75 -7.53
N ILE A 162 -8.77 4.13 -8.74
CA ILE A 162 -8.04 3.25 -9.66
C ILE A 162 -6.62 2.99 -9.16
N GLY A 163 -5.94 4.02 -8.64
CA GLY A 163 -4.64 3.88 -8.00
C GLY A 163 -4.67 2.91 -6.82
N ASP A 164 -5.68 3.01 -5.95
CA ASP A 164 -5.82 2.09 -4.81
C ASP A 164 -6.24 0.69 -5.21
N PHE A 165 -6.98 0.52 -6.33
CA PHE A 165 -7.18 -0.79 -6.91
C PHE A 165 -5.85 -1.44 -7.32
N LEU A 166 -4.95 -0.68 -7.96
CA LEU A 166 -3.60 -1.15 -8.30
C LEU A 166 -2.79 -1.51 -7.04
N ILE A 167 -2.81 -0.65 -6.01
CA ILE A 167 -2.10 -0.91 -4.75
C ILE A 167 -2.61 -2.21 -4.10
N ALA A 168 -3.93 -2.34 -3.95
CA ALA A 168 -4.57 -3.47 -3.30
C ALA A 168 -4.29 -4.79 -4.04
N ILE A 169 -4.31 -4.81 -5.38
CA ILE A 169 -4.03 -6.02 -6.15
C ILE A 169 -2.55 -6.43 -6.08
N VAL A 170 -1.62 -5.46 -6.05
CA VAL A 170 -0.18 -5.73 -5.84
C VAL A 170 0.05 -6.34 -4.47
N LEU A 171 -0.50 -5.74 -3.42
CA LEU A 171 -0.40 -6.28 -2.07
C LEU A 171 -1.02 -7.67 -1.97
N THR A 172 -2.19 -7.89 -2.58
CA THR A 172 -2.83 -9.20 -2.65
C THR A 172 -1.92 -10.23 -3.29
N LYS A 173 -1.29 -9.91 -4.43
CA LYS A 173 -0.36 -10.81 -5.11
C LYS A 173 0.87 -11.13 -4.27
N VAL A 174 1.46 -10.12 -3.60
CA VAL A 174 2.67 -10.28 -2.77
C VAL A 174 2.40 -11.07 -1.48
N ILE A 175 1.24 -10.87 -0.86
CA ILE A 175 0.86 -11.50 0.41
C ILE A 175 0.30 -12.91 0.17
N ALA A 176 -0.66 -13.06 -0.74
CA ALA A 176 -1.39 -14.30 -0.98
C ALA A 176 -0.84 -15.15 -2.14
N GLY A 177 0.08 -14.62 -2.96
CA GLY A 177 0.62 -15.30 -4.14
C GLY A 177 -0.37 -15.40 -5.32
N LYS A 178 -1.61 -14.93 -5.14
CA LYS A 178 -2.73 -15.05 -6.09
C LYS A 178 -3.31 -13.68 -6.41
N LEU A 179 -4.03 -13.60 -7.53
CA LEU A 179 -4.87 -12.45 -7.86
C LEU A 179 -6.31 -12.74 -7.41
N PRO A 180 -7.11 -11.69 -7.09
CA PRO A 180 -8.56 -11.87 -6.93
C PRO A 180 -9.18 -12.37 -8.24
N LYS A 181 -10.44 -12.82 -8.20
CA LYS A 181 -11.16 -13.28 -9.39
C LYS A 181 -11.32 -12.14 -10.40
N GLU A 182 -11.43 -12.51 -11.68
CA GLU A 182 -11.75 -11.55 -12.77
C GLU A 182 -13.06 -10.78 -12.53
N SER A 183 -13.96 -11.32 -11.70
CA SER A 183 -15.22 -10.69 -11.32
C SER A 183 -15.07 -9.60 -10.26
N PHE A 184 -13.90 -9.44 -9.63
CA PHE A 184 -13.66 -8.39 -8.64
C PHE A 184 -13.40 -7.07 -9.37
N LYS A 185 -14.33 -6.11 -9.25
CA LYS A 185 -14.31 -4.87 -10.04
C LYS A 185 -14.51 -3.59 -9.23
N THR A 186 -14.57 -3.71 -7.92
CA THR A 186 -14.93 -2.59 -7.06
C THR A 186 -13.69 -1.96 -6.40
N ALA A 187 -13.79 -0.67 -6.13
CA ALA A 187 -12.87 0.09 -5.31
C ALA A 187 -13.68 1.03 -4.39
N PHE A 188 -12.99 1.84 -3.58
CA PHE A 188 -13.61 2.91 -2.80
C PHE A 188 -13.19 4.26 -3.37
N ASP A 189 -14.09 5.25 -3.29
CA ASP A 189 -13.85 6.64 -3.69
C ASP A 189 -14.59 7.60 -2.74
N PHE A 190 -13.86 8.33 -1.90
CA PHE A 190 -14.48 9.17 -0.83
C PHE A 190 -15.01 10.46 -1.43
N THR A 191 -14.77 10.71 -2.73
CA THR A 191 -15.37 11.82 -3.46
C THR A 191 -16.80 11.53 -3.93
N VAL A 192 -17.31 10.30 -3.79
CA VAL A 192 -18.70 9.97 -4.11
C VAL A 192 -19.48 9.57 -2.86
N PRO A 193 -20.68 10.14 -2.61
CA PRO A 193 -21.42 11.08 -3.45
C PRO A 193 -21.10 12.57 -3.22
N GLU A 194 -20.25 12.92 -2.24
CA GLU A 194 -19.98 14.31 -1.82
C GLU A 194 -18.51 14.73 -2.03
N GLN A 195 -18.28 16.05 -2.13
CA GLN A 195 -17.06 16.69 -2.67
C GLN A 195 -15.71 16.44 -1.95
N PHE A 196 -15.70 15.63 -0.88
CA PHE A 196 -14.58 15.02 -0.13
C PHE A 196 -14.88 15.07 1.37
N GLN A 197 -15.04 13.90 1.99
CA GLN A 197 -15.02 13.72 3.45
C GLN A 197 -13.91 12.71 3.78
N PRO A 198 -13.05 12.95 4.79
CA PRO A 198 -12.09 11.94 5.22
C PRO A 198 -12.86 10.75 5.84
N VAL A 199 -12.93 9.63 5.09
CA VAL A 199 -13.55 8.32 5.39
C VAL A 199 -14.99 8.41 5.93
N LYS A 200 -15.98 8.02 5.13
CA LYS A 200 -17.38 7.97 5.58
C LYS A 200 -17.61 6.84 6.56
N GLU A 201 -18.49 7.08 7.53
CA GLU A 201 -18.93 6.06 8.49
C GLU A 201 -19.61 4.86 7.79
N ASN A 202 -20.25 5.09 6.63
CA ASN A 202 -20.81 4.05 5.79
C ASN A 202 -19.98 3.85 4.52
N VAL A 203 -19.00 2.96 4.59
CA VAL A 203 -18.08 2.61 3.48
C VAL A 203 -18.82 2.17 2.21
N GLN A 204 -20.04 1.63 2.31
CA GLN A 204 -20.80 1.21 1.13
C GLN A 204 -21.20 2.39 0.22
N ASP A 205 -21.29 3.60 0.77
CA ASP A 205 -21.64 4.80 0.01
C ASP A 205 -20.48 5.27 -0.89
N GLU A 206 -19.28 4.76 -0.67
CA GLU A 206 -18.06 5.07 -1.41
C GLU A 206 -17.68 3.97 -2.41
N VAL A 207 -18.43 2.86 -2.47
CA VAL A 207 -18.11 1.76 -3.38
C VAL A 207 -18.39 2.17 -4.82
N VAL A 208 -17.36 2.09 -5.66
CA VAL A 208 -17.46 2.34 -7.10
C VAL A 208 -17.10 1.09 -7.88
N GLU A 209 -17.71 0.90 -9.05
CA GLU A 209 -17.29 -0.11 -10.03
C GLU A 209 -16.35 0.52 -11.05
N LEU A 210 -15.19 -0.10 -11.25
CA LEU A 210 -14.19 0.36 -12.22
C LEU A 210 -14.44 -0.27 -13.59
N GLU A 211 -14.01 0.43 -14.65
CA GLU A 211 -14.14 -0.06 -16.01
C GLU A 211 -13.37 -1.36 -16.25
N ALA A 212 -13.99 -2.32 -16.95
CA ALA A 212 -13.42 -3.64 -17.20
C ALA A 212 -12.08 -3.60 -17.95
N ALA A 213 -11.90 -2.62 -18.84
CA ALA A 213 -10.65 -2.43 -19.59
C ALA A 213 -9.49 -2.03 -18.67
N VAL A 214 -9.74 -1.12 -17.73
CA VAL A 214 -8.76 -0.65 -16.72
C VAL A 214 -8.36 -1.80 -15.80
N ILE A 215 -9.34 -2.57 -15.31
CA ILE A 215 -9.08 -3.74 -14.47
C ILE A 215 -8.23 -4.76 -15.21
N SER A 216 -8.58 -5.07 -16.46
CA SER A 216 -7.85 -6.05 -17.27
C SER A 216 -6.39 -5.64 -17.48
N LEU A 217 -6.14 -4.36 -17.77
CA LEU A 217 -4.81 -3.80 -17.90
C LEU A 217 -4.02 -3.98 -16.59
N ILE A 218 -4.56 -3.52 -15.46
CA ILE A 218 -3.89 -3.60 -14.16
C ILE A 218 -3.56 -5.06 -13.81
N ARG A 219 -4.52 -5.98 -14.00
CA ARG A 219 -4.34 -7.41 -13.74
C ARG A 219 -3.24 -8.02 -14.59
N GLU A 220 -3.18 -7.68 -15.87
CA GLU A 220 -2.12 -8.15 -16.78
C GLU A 220 -0.74 -7.71 -16.29
N LYS A 221 -0.61 -6.44 -15.90
CA LYS A 221 0.66 -5.85 -15.44
C LYS A 221 1.15 -6.50 -14.15
N VAL A 222 0.26 -6.60 -13.16
CA VAL A 222 0.56 -7.22 -11.86
C VAL A 222 0.85 -8.70 -12.01
N GLY A 223 0.16 -9.40 -12.91
CA GLY A 223 0.37 -10.82 -13.18
C GLY A 223 1.72 -11.14 -13.84
N LYS A 224 2.30 -10.20 -14.59
CA LYS A 224 3.60 -10.36 -15.26
C LYS A 224 4.78 -9.82 -14.44
N GLY A 225 4.55 -8.79 -13.63
CA GLY A 225 5.61 -8.03 -12.93
C GLY A 225 6.03 -8.57 -11.56
N LEU A 226 5.41 -9.67 -11.07
CA LEU A 226 5.66 -10.30 -9.78
C LEU A 226 5.76 -11.83 -9.90
#